data_AF-A0A1Q7HAT8-F1
#
_entry.id   AF-A0A1Q7HAT8-F1
#
_cell.length_a   1.000
_cell.length_b   1.000
_cell.length_c   1.000
_cell.angle_alpha   90.00
_cell.angle_beta   90.00
_cell.angle_gamma   90.00
#
_symmetry.space_group_name_H-M   'P 1'
#
loop_
_entity.id
_entity.type
_entity.pdbx_description
1 polymer ?
#
loop_
_entity_poly.entity_id
_entity_poly.type
_entity_poly.pdbx_seq_one_letter_code
_entity_poly.pdbx_strand_id
1 'polypeptide(L)'
;MGALGLRVPDLISFAPGFPAPDIFAWTYDQAKRCVMERALGRELGDLMSWPQPEGGFFLWASFASEVDTDALLDRAVAHGVVYVAGSAFFVDGRRSSFARLAFSAPSHERIEEGIRRLAKAVREHVDRSAKALTDIARRL
;
A
#
# COMPACT_ATOMS: atom_id res chain seq x y z
N MET A 1 -16.28 -17.60 -1.27
CA MET A 1 -15.28 -18.67 -1.41
C MET A 1 -14.04 -18.10 -2.06
N GLY A 2 -13.07 -17.62 -1.26
CA GLY A 2 -11.79 -17.12 -1.76
C GLY A 2 -10.68 -18.04 -1.28
N ALA A 3 -10.23 -18.93 -2.15
CA ALA A 3 -9.05 -19.74 -1.94
C ALA A 3 -7.81 -18.87 -2.11
N LEU A 4 -7.01 -18.73 -1.05
CA LEU A 4 -5.57 -18.51 -1.14
C LEU A 4 -4.96 -18.77 0.25
N GLY A 5 -4.92 -20.06 0.59
CA GLY A 5 -4.12 -20.61 1.68
C GLY A 5 -2.63 -20.68 1.34
N LEU A 6 -2.10 -19.73 0.58
CA LEU A 6 -0.65 -19.53 0.51
C LEU A 6 -0.25 -18.73 1.75
N ARG A 7 0.11 -19.45 2.81
CA ARG A 7 0.88 -18.87 3.91
C ARG A 7 2.23 -18.47 3.34
N VAL A 8 2.34 -17.24 2.85
CA VAL A 8 3.61 -16.56 2.63
C VAL A 8 4.06 -16.14 4.05
N PRO A 9 5.01 -16.83 4.70
CA PRO A 9 5.26 -16.68 6.13
C PRO A 9 5.63 -15.25 6.54
N ASP A 10 6.25 -14.51 5.61
CA ASP A 10 6.75 -13.15 5.82
C ASP A 10 5.88 -12.06 5.19
N LEU A 11 4.64 -12.36 4.77
CA LEU A 11 3.74 -11.37 4.17
C LEU A 11 3.27 -10.35 5.22
N ILE A 12 3.52 -9.08 4.97
CA ILE A 12 3.02 -7.97 5.78
C ILE A 12 1.73 -7.46 5.13
N SER A 13 0.62 -7.59 5.86
CA SER A 13 -0.70 -7.16 5.38
C SER A 13 -1.06 -5.76 5.87
N PHE A 14 -1.30 -4.87 4.92
CA PHE A 14 -2.00 -3.60 5.08
C PHE A 14 -3.46 -3.70 4.58
N ALA A 15 -3.98 -4.91 4.39
CA ALA A 15 -5.35 -5.19 3.93
C ALA A 15 -6.21 -5.98 4.95
N PRO A 16 -6.43 -5.47 6.18
CA PRO A 16 -7.25 -6.15 7.16
C PRO A 16 -8.74 -6.06 6.81
N GLY A 17 -9.44 -7.17 7.02
CA GLY A 17 -10.88 -7.22 7.24
C GLY A 17 -11.16 -7.23 8.75
N PHE A 18 -12.16 -6.47 9.19
CA PHE A 18 -12.57 -6.31 10.59
C PHE A 18 -13.17 -7.61 11.20
N PRO A 19 -13.23 -7.81 12.56
CA PRO A 19 -12.65 -7.02 13.67
C PRO A 19 -11.50 -7.74 14.43
N ALA A 20 -10.71 -6.99 15.20
CA ALA A 20 -9.78 -7.50 16.22
C ALA A 20 -10.34 -7.23 17.64
N PRO A 21 -10.04 -8.08 18.65
CA PRO A 21 -10.76 -8.10 19.92
C PRO A 21 -10.34 -7.00 20.92
N ASP A 22 -11.36 -6.47 21.58
CA ASP A 22 -11.53 -6.06 22.99
C ASP A 22 -10.54 -5.10 23.68
N ILE A 23 -9.37 -4.79 23.11
CA ILE A 23 -8.37 -3.92 23.78
C ILE A 23 -7.97 -2.78 22.82
N PHE A 24 -8.87 -1.83 22.64
CA PHE A 24 -8.65 -0.65 21.81
C PHE A 24 -8.26 0.57 22.67
N ALA A 25 -6.98 0.66 23.01
CA ALA A 25 -6.42 1.94 23.47
C ALA A 25 -6.20 2.82 22.24
N TRP A 26 -7.06 3.82 22.03
CA TRP A 26 -6.96 4.81 20.93
C TRP A 26 -5.55 5.41 20.78
N THR A 27 -4.80 5.53 21.87
CA THR A 27 -3.42 6.01 21.91
C THR A 27 -2.42 5.10 21.20
N TYR A 28 -2.64 3.79 21.21
CA TYR A 28 -1.76 2.81 20.58
C TYR A 28 -1.82 2.88 19.05
N ASP A 29 -3.01 3.06 18.50
CA ASP A 29 -3.19 3.18 17.05
C ASP A 29 -2.75 4.55 16.52
N GLN A 30 -2.75 5.59 17.36
CA GLN A 30 -2.11 6.86 17.01
C GLN A 30 -0.59 6.72 16.85
N ALA A 31 0.07 5.91 17.68
CA ALA A 31 1.50 5.63 17.53
C ALA A 31 1.80 4.86 16.25
N LYS A 32 1.00 3.82 15.93
CA LYS A 32 1.11 3.05 14.68
C LYS A 32 0.91 3.91 13.43
N ARG A 33 -0.09 4.79 13.45
CA ARG A 33 -0.31 5.78 12.40
C ARG A 33 0.94 6.63 12.19
N CYS A 34 1.47 7.21 13.27
CA CYS A 34 2.64 8.09 13.20
C CYS A 34 3.88 7.36 12.66
N VAL A 35 4.08 6.10 13.04
CA VAL A 35 5.14 5.24 12.47
C VAL A 35 4.95 5.04 10.97
N MET A 36 3.72 4.71 10.53
CA MET A 36 3.42 4.53 9.10
C MET A 36 3.62 5.82 8.30
N GLU A 37 3.08 6.95 8.77
CA GLU A 37 3.22 8.25 8.09
C GLU A 37 4.69 8.68 7.98
N ARG A 38 5.49 8.50 9.04
CA ARG A 38 6.93 8.78 8.99
C ARG A 38 7.68 7.87 8.02
N ALA A 39 7.36 6.58 8.01
CA ALA A 39 7.98 5.64 7.08
C ALA A 39 7.60 5.96 5.64
N LEU A 40 6.31 6.25 5.36
CA LEU A 40 5.85 6.65 4.04
C LEU A 40 6.51 7.95 3.58
N GLY A 41 6.61 8.95 4.45
CA GLY A 41 7.25 10.23 4.13
C GLY A 41 8.73 10.06 3.77
N ARG A 42 9.43 9.18 4.49
CA ARG A 42 10.85 8.89 4.23
C ARG A 42 11.08 8.11 2.94
N GLU A 43 10.29 7.07 2.69
CA GLU A 43 10.56 6.12 1.61
C GLU A 43 9.85 6.47 0.29
N LEU A 44 8.71 7.16 0.37
CA LEU A 44 7.76 7.33 -0.73
C LEU A 44 7.16 8.74 -0.83
N GLY A 45 7.64 9.71 -0.05
CA GLY A 45 7.09 11.08 -0.04
C GLY A 45 7.22 11.83 -1.36
N ASP A 46 8.08 11.37 -2.28
CA ASP A 46 8.24 11.85 -3.65
C ASP A 46 7.23 11.23 -4.64
N LEU A 47 6.61 10.10 -4.29
CA LEU A 47 5.82 9.27 -5.20
C LEU A 47 4.35 9.10 -4.78
N MET A 48 4.02 9.42 -3.53
CA MET A 48 2.66 9.36 -3.02
C MET A 48 2.36 10.48 -2.04
N SER A 49 1.07 10.75 -1.89
CA SER A 49 0.51 11.63 -0.87
C SER A 49 -0.64 10.94 -0.15
N TRP A 50 -0.94 11.38 1.06
CA TRP A 50 -2.12 10.94 1.81
C TRP A 50 -2.61 12.11 2.68
N PRO A 51 -3.93 12.26 2.87
CA PRO A 51 -4.44 13.18 3.88
C PRO A 51 -4.10 12.64 5.27
N GLN A 52 -3.73 13.52 6.19
CA GLN A 52 -3.56 13.15 7.60
C GLN A 52 -4.94 12.73 8.16
N PRO A 53 -5.13 11.48 8.60
CA PRO A 53 -6.42 11.05 9.12
C PRO A 53 -6.61 11.56 10.55
N GLU A 54 -7.83 11.99 10.87
CA GLU A 54 -8.21 12.41 12.23
C GLU A 54 -8.48 11.22 13.16
N GLY A 55 -8.62 10.01 12.61
CA GLY A 55 -8.84 8.77 13.35
C GLY A 55 -8.99 7.56 12.43
N GLY A 56 -9.27 6.39 13.03
CA GLY A 56 -9.48 5.13 12.32
C GLY A 56 -8.21 4.27 12.19
N PHE A 57 -8.24 3.35 11.22
CA PHE A 57 -7.28 2.24 11.11
C PHE A 57 -6.54 2.19 9.77
N PHE A 58 -6.83 3.15 8.89
CA PHE A 58 -6.45 3.13 7.48
C PHE A 58 -5.89 4.50 7.06
N LEU A 59 -4.88 4.48 6.20
CA LEU A 59 -4.47 5.59 5.36
C LEU A 59 -5.00 5.37 3.95
N TRP A 60 -5.55 6.43 3.37
CA TRP A 60 -5.92 6.47 1.96
C TRP A 60 -4.83 7.19 1.18
N ALA A 61 -3.91 6.42 0.60
CA ALA A 61 -2.79 6.96 -0.15
C ALA A 61 -3.15 7.12 -1.62
N SER A 62 -2.70 8.22 -2.23
CA SER A 62 -2.76 8.48 -3.66
C SER A 62 -1.36 8.56 -4.24
N PHE A 63 -1.12 7.80 -5.31
CA PHE A 63 0.06 7.91 -6.15
C PHE A 63 -0.15 8.95 -7.25
N ALA A 64 0.93 9.37 -7.89
CA ALA A 64 0.85 10.13 -9.14
C ALA A 64 -0.05 9.39 -10.16
N SER A 65 -0.78 10.15 -10.99
CA SER A 65 -1.88 9.64 -11.83
C SER A 65 -1.53 8.50 -12.80
N GLU A 66 -0.23 8.26 -13.01
CA GLU A 66 0.29 7.23 -13.92
C GLU A 66 0.49 5.86 -13.26
N VAL A 67 0.37 5.77 -11.93
CA VAL A 67 0.54 4.49 -11.20
C VAL A 67 -0.79 3.76 -11.11
N ASP A 68 -0.86 2.59 -11.74
CA ASP A 68 -1.98 1.66 -11.60
C ASP A 68 -1.77 0.77 -10.37
N THR A 69 -2.57 1.01 -9.32
CA THR A 69 -2.44 0.31 -8.04
C THR A 69 -2.92 -1.15 -8.08
N ASP A 70 -3.73 -1.54 -9.06
CA ASP A 70 -4.07 -2.94 -9.29
C ASP A 70 -2.85 -3.69 -9.85
N ALA A 71 -2.20 -3.12 -10.87
CA ALA A 71 -1.00 -3.69 -11.46
C ALA A 71 0.24 -3.63 -10.54
N LEU A 72 0.28 -2.68 -9.60
CA LEU A 72 1.30 -2.63 -8.55
C LEU A 72 1.10 -3.73 -7.50
N LEU A 73 -0.14 -4.19 -7.25
CA LEU A 73 -0.44 -5.13 -6.18
C LEU A 73 0.31 -6.46 -6.35
N ASP A 74 0.36 -7.01 -7.57
CA ASP A 74 1.10 -8.24 -7.86
C ASP A 74 2.58 -8.13 -7.48
N ARG A 75 3.18 -6.95 -7.67
CA ARG A 75 4.58 -6.69 -7.33
C ARG A 75 4.75 -6.50 -5.83
N ALA A 76 3.85 -5.76 -5.19
CA ALA A 76 3.87 -5.62 -3.74
C ALA A 76 3.85 -7.02 -3.08
N VAL A 77 3.00 -7.93 -3.58
CA VAL A 77 2.91 -9.30 -3.09
C VAL A 77 4.22 -10.05 -3.30
N ALA A 78 4.88 -9.89 -4.46
CA ALA A 78 6.20 -10.47 -4.71
C ALA A 78 7.30 -9.93 -3.76
N HIS A 79 7.15 -8.70 -3.27
CA HIS A 79 8.01 -8.11 -2.22
C HIS A 79 7.51 -8.40 -0.80
N GLY A 80 6.49 -9.24 -0.62
CA GLY A 80 5.98 -9.64 0.69
C GLY A 80 5.13 -8.57 1.38
N VAL A 81 4.42 -7.74 0.61
CA VAL A 81 3.44 -6.74 1.11
C VAL A 81 2.12 -6.88 0.38
N VAL A 82 1.00 -6.74 1.09
CA VAL A 82 -0.33 -6.70 0.47
C VAL A 82 -1.12 -5.50 0.98
N TYR A 83 -1.89 -4.85 0.10
CA TYR A 83 -2.80 -3.75 0.42
C TYR A 83 -4.11 -3.90 -0.37
N VAL A 84 -5.09 -3.02 -0.15
CA VAL A 84 -6.32 -3.01 -0.96
C VAL A 84 -6.21 -1.90 -2.01
N ALA A 85 -6.22 -2.28 -3.29
CA ALA A 85 -6.23 -1.32 -4.40
C ALA A 85 -7.50 -0.48 -4.36
N GLY A 86 -7.39 0.79 -4.79
CA GLY A 86 -8.48 1.75 -4.70
C GLY A 86 -9.66 1.41 -5.60
N SER A 87 -9.42 0.68 -6.70
CA SER A 87 -10.43 0.17 -7.64
C SER A 87 -11.58 -0.56 -6.95
N ALA A 88 -11.30 -1.27 -5.86
CA ALA A 88 -12.29 -1.97 -5.04
C ALA A 88 -13.32 -1.03 -4.38
N PHE A 89 -13.08 0.27 -4.35
CA PHE A 89 -13.95 1.30 -3.77
C PHE A 89 -14.62 2.20 -4.82
N PHE A 90 -14.34 2.01 -6.12
CA PHE A 90 -14.98 2.74 -7.21
C PHE A 90 -16.02 1.87 -7.92
N VAL A 91 -17.26 2.36 -8.02
CA VAL A 91 -18.40 1.61 -8.59
C VAL A 91 -18.33 1.41 -10.10
N ASP A 92 -17.51 2.20 -10.80
CA ASP A 92 -17.33 2.17 -12.25
C ASP A 92 -16.19 1.23 -12.70
N GLY A 93 -15.51 0.57 -11.75
CA GLY A 93 -14.41 -0.36 -12.05
C GLY A 93 -13.20 0.30 -12.71
N ARG A 94 -13.07 1.62 -12.59
CA ARG A 94 -11.93 2.34 -13.16
C ARG A 94 -10.61 1.91 -12.53
N ARG A 95 -9.52 2.02 -13.31
CA ARG A 95 -8.17 1.97 -12.76
C ARG A 95 -8.01 3.05 -11.69
N SER A 96 -7.29 2.70 -10.64
CA SER A 96 -7.12 3.57 -9.49
C SER A 96 -5.64 3.83 -9.22
N SER A 97 -5.30 5.09 -8.99
CA SER A 97 -4.03 5.50 -8.40
C SER A 97 -4.08 5.57 -6.87
N PHE A 98 -5.11 5.01 -6.24
CA PHE A 98 -5.30 5.03 -4.80
C PHE A 98 -5.04 3.65 -4.17
N ALA A 99 -4.53 3.63 -2.95
CA ALA A 99 -4.37 2.42 -2.15
C ALA A 99 -4.82 2.66 -0.72
N ARG A 100 -5.54 1.68 -0.14
CA ARG A 100 -5.87 1.67 1.28
C ARG A 100 -4.84 0.87 2.03
N LEU A 101 -4.13 1.54 2.94
CA LEU A 101 -3.10 0.95 3.79
C LEU A 101 -3.59 0.92 5.23
N ALA A 102 -3.78 -0.26 5.81
CA ALA A 102 -4.12 -0.35 7.22
C ALA A 102 -2.90 -0.55 8.11
N PHE A 103 -2.87 0.20 9.21
CA PHE A 103 -1.80 0.12 10.19
C PHE A 103 -2.20 -0.65 11.45
N SER A 104 -3.50 -0.93 11.67
CA SER A 104 -3.98 -1.50 12.95
C SER A 104 -3.45 -2.91 13.25
N ALA A 105 -3.32 -3.77 12.24
CA ALA A 105 -2.86 -5.15 12.40
C ALA A 105 -1.33 -5.32 12.61
N PRO A 106 -0.44 -4.74 11.79
CA PRO A 106 1.01 -4.95 11.95
C PRO A 106 1.58 -4.25 13.21
N SER A 107 2.70 -4.77 13.72
CA SER A 107 3.52 -4.09 14.74
C SER A 107 4.29 -2.91 14.15
N HIS A 108 4.85 -2.02 14.98
CA HIS A 108 5.68 -0.90 14.49
C HIS A 108 6.81 -1.36 13.57
N GLU A 109 7.55 -2.40 13.95
CA GLU A 109 8.64 -2.97 13.15
C GLU A 109 8.14 -3.51 11.80
N ARG A 110 6.98 -4.19 11.80
CA ARG A 110 6.37 -4.70 10.57
C ARG A 110 5.83 -3.57 9.69
N ILE A 111 5.39 -2.46 10.26
CA ILE A 111 5.03 -1.26 9.48
C ILE A 111 6.27 -0.75 8.77
N GLU A 112 7.38 -0.53 9.47
CA GLU A 112 8.61 0.00 8.84
C GLU A 112 9.16 -0.92 7.75
N GLU A 113 9.24 -2.23 8.01
CA GLU A 113 9.66 -3.21 7.01
C GLU A 113 8.69 -3.28 5.83
N GLY A 114 7.38 -3.27 6.09
CA GLY A 114 6.35 -3.29 5.06
C GLY A 114 6.41 -2.06 4.16
N ILE A 115 6.66 -0.87 4.73
CA ILE A 115 6.83 0.34 3.92
C ILE A 115 8.13 0.28 3.09
N ARG A 116 9.25 -0.21 3.64
CA ARG A 116 10.49 -0.40 2.86
C ARG A 116 10.30 -1.34 1.67
N ARG A 117 9.60 -2.46 1.88
CA ARG A 117 9.26 -3.42 0.80
C ARG A 117 8.31 -2.82 -0.22
N LEU A 118 7.29 -2.09 0.22
CA LEU A 118 6.37 -1.39 -0.66
C LEU A 118 7.11 -0.36 -1.52
N ALA A 119 8.04 0.40 -0.94
CA ALA A 119 8.82 1.39 -1.65
C ALA A 119 9.64 0.77 -2.80
N LYS A 120 10.25 -0.40 -2.55
CA LYS A 120 10.95 -1.15 -3.59
C LYS A 120 10.01 -1.58 -4.71
N ALA A 121 8.83 -2.12 -4.37
CA ALA A 121 7.83 -2.52 -5.36
C ALA A 121 7.35 -1.35 -6.24
N VAL A 122 7.12 -0.19 -5.62
CA VAL A 122 6.68 1.05 -6.30
C VAL A 122 7.75 1.54 -7.27
N ARG A 123 9.01 1.68 -6.81
CA ARG A 123 10.11 2.17 -7.67
C ARG A 123 10.35 1.23 -8.86
N GLU A 124 10.34 -0.08 -8.63
CA GLU A 124 10.42 -1.08 -9.72
C GLU A 124 9.24 -1.04 -10.70
N HIS A 125 8.04 -0.67 -10.22
CA HIS A 125 6.87 -0.50 -11.06
C HIS A 125 7.00 0.74 -11.94
N VAL A 126 7.32 1.90 -11.34
CA VAL A 126 7.51 3.18 -12.04
C VAL A 126 8.62 3.10 -13.09
N ASP A 127 9.78 2.53 -12.72
CA ASP A 127 10.92 2.38 -13.66
C ASP A 127 10.56 1.53 -14.88
N ARG A 128 9.72 0.50 -14.71
CA ARG A 128 9.30 -0.34 -15.83
C ARG A 128 8.32 0.39 -16.74
N SER A 129 7.37 1.12 -16.17
CA SER A 129 6.42 1.92 -16.94
C SER A 129 7.14 2.99 -17.76
N ALA A 130 8.14 3.67 -17.19
CA ALA A 130 8.97 4.64 -17.89
C ALA A 130 9.76 4.02 -19.06
N LYS A 131 10.37 2.84 -18.85
CA LYS A 131 11.07 2.10 -19.91
C LYS A 131 10.14 1.67 -21.03
N ALA A 132 8.96 1.14 -20.70
CA ALA A 132 7.98 0.71 -21.70
C ALA A 132 7.49 1.87 -22.58
N LEU A 133 7.24 3.04 -21.99
CA LEU A 133 6.88 4.25 -22.74
C LEU A 133 8.02 4.70 -23.65
N THR A 134 9.26 4.66 -23.16
CA THR A 134 10.45 5.02 -23.95
C THR A 134 10.64 4.06 -25.14
N ASP A 135 10.43 2.76 -24.94
CA ASP A 135 10.55 1.75 -26.00
C ASP A 135 9.46 1.88 -27.07
N ILE A 136 8.23 2.24 -26.68
CA ILE A 136 7.15 2.56 -27.63
C ILE A 136 7.50 3.80 -28.45
N ALA A 137 7.95 4.87 -27.80
CA ALA A 137 8.31 6.12 -28.47
C ALA A 137 9.47 5.95 -29.49
N ARG A 138 10.40 5.02 -29.25
CA ARG A 138 11.50 4.71 -30.18
C ARG A 138 11.09 3.86 -31.39
N ARG A 139 9.92 3.23 -31.36
CA ARG A 139 9.40 2.37 -32.42
C ARG A 139 8.45 3.11 -33.38
N LEU A 140 8.15 4.38 -33.08
CA LEU A 140 7.38 5.30 -33.90
C LEU A 140 8.34 6.23 -34.65
#